data_AF-A0A256WDH4-F1
#
_entry.id   AF-A0A256WDH4-F1
#
_cell.length_a   1.000
_cell.length_b   1.000
_cell.length_c   1.000
_cell.angle_alpha   90.00
_cell.angle_beta   90.00
_cell.angle_gamma   90.00
#
_symmetry.space_group_name_H-M   'P 1'
#
loop_
_entity.id
_entity.type
_entity.pdbx_description
1 polymer ?
#
loop_
_entity_poly.entity_id
_entity_poly.type
_entity_poly.pdbx_seq_one_letter_code
_entity_poly.pdbx_strand_id
1 'polypeptide(L)'
;MLYKTLHEEAANQNLFNYLFDALVQFDLMENTFQDFHLLFLVGLSKYLGFYPRRNYSAQNKIFDLQEGYFIREKPLHVNFLEIDMAAKLNKVLESKDLTTNIFENTKERNLFMEGLLSFYRLHIPVFGEIKSHGVLHEVLG
;
A
#
# COMPACT_ATOMS: atom_id res chain seq x y z
N MET A 1 -10.06 -2.36 -4.37
CA MET A 1 -9.16 -1.22 -4.64
C MET A 1 -9.22 -0.83 -6.11
N LEU A 2 -8.84 -1.70 -7.06
CA LEU A 2 -8.84 -1.39 -8.50
C LEU A 2 -10.14 -0.77 -9.03
N TYR A 3 -11.30 -1.37 -8.74
CA TYR A 3 -12.62 -0.82 -9.14
C TYR A 3 -12.87 0.62 -8.66
N LYS A 4 -12.25 1.04 -7.54
CA LYS A 4 -12.42 2.37 -6.94
C LYS A 4 -11.36 3.38 -7.39
N THR A 5 -10.31 2.93 -8.05
CA THR A 5 -9.17 3.78 -8.45
C THR A 5 -9.06 3.91 -9.96
N LEU A 6 -9.59 2.95 -10.71
CA LEU A 6 -9.58 2.94 -12.16
C LEU A 6 -10.90 3.53 -12.67
N HIS A 7 -10.93 4.85 -12.78
CA HIS A 7 -12.07 5.60 -13.34
C HIS A 7 -11.71 6.33 -14.64
N GLU A 8 -10.46 6.24 -15.11
CA GLU A 8 -9.99 6.96 -16.30
C GLU A 8 -10.43 6.28 -17.60
N GLU A 9 -10.91 7.09 -18.55
CA GLU A 9 -11.30 6.67 -19.90
C GLU A 9 -10.11 6.64 -20.89
N ALA A 10 -8.91 7.02 -20.45
CA ALA A 10 -7.69 7.08 -21.28
C ALA A 10 -6.79 5.85 -21.09
N ALA A 11 -6.20 5.36 -22.19
CA ALA A 11 -5.30 4.22 -22.15
C ALA A 11 -4.02 4.54 -21.35
N ASN A 12 -3.75 3.76 -20.30
CA ASN A 12 -2.51 3.84 -19.52
C ASN A 12 -1.74 2.52 -19.65
N GLN A 13 -0.87 2.43 -20.67
CA GLN A 13 -0.11 1.21 -20.97
C GLN A 13 0.80 0.78 -19.81
N ASN A 14 1.39 1.73 -19.09
CA ASN A 14 2.27 1.44 -17.96
C ASN A 14 1.52 0.81 -16.80
N LEU A 15 0.33 1.33 -16.47
CA LEU A 15 -0.56 0.75 -15.48
C LEU A 15 -1.05 -0.63 -15.93
N PHE A 16 -1.45 -0.78 -17.20
CA PHE A 16 -1.86 -2.08 -17.73
C PHE A 16 -0.75 -3.11 -17.60
N ASN A 17 0.47 -2.80 -18.03
CA ASN A 17 1.62 -3.71 -17.93
C ASN A 17 1.87 -4.09 -16.47
N TYR A 18 1.82 -3.12 -15.55
CA TYR A 18 1.96 -3.40 -14.13
C TYR A 18 0.88 -4.35 -13.59
N LEU A 19 -0.39 -4.13 -13.94
CA LEU A 19 -1.49 -4.99 -13.52
C LEU A 19 -1.34 -6.40 -14.11
N PHE A 20 -1.02 -6.49 -15.40
CA PHE A 20 -0.81 -7.75 -16.09
C PHE A 20 0.35 -8.54 -15.49
N ASP A 21 1.52 -7.91 -15.35
CA ASP A 21 2.72 -8.54 -14.77
C ASP A 21 2.48 -8.97 -13.33
N ALA A 22 1.76 -8.16 -12.53
CA ALA A 22 1.41 -8.51 -11.16
C ALA A 22 0.49 -9.75 -11.08
N LEU A 23 -0.49 -9.84 -11.98
CA LEU A 23 -1.41 -11.00 -12.05
C LEU A 23 -0.68 -12.25 -12.51
N VAL A 24 0.17 -12.14 -13.54
CA VAL A 24 1.02 -13.26 -14.00
C VAL A 24 1.94 -13.74 -12.87
N GLN A 25 2.57 -12.81 -12.14
CA GLN A 25 3.38 -13.17 -10.97
C GLN A 25 2.55 -13.89 -9.91
N PHE A 26 1.34 -13.42 -9.62
CA PHE A 26 0.46 -14.04 -8.64
C PHE A 26 0.06 -15.46 -9.03
N ASP A 27 -0.30 -15.70 -10.29
CA ASP A 27 -0.69 -17.03 -10.80
C ASP A 27 0.47 -18.04 -10.74
N LEU A 28 1.72 -17.56 -10.83
CA LEU A 28 2.93 -18.39 -10.70
C LEU A 28 3.34 -18.65 -9.24
N MET A 29 2.72 -18.00 -8.25
CA MET A 29 3.05 -18.21 -6.84
C MET A 29 2.39 -19.48 -6.32
N GLU A 30 3.19 -20.51 -6.01
CA GLU A 30 2.65 -21.78 -5.52
C GLU A 30 2.33 -21.77 -4.01
N ASN A 31 3.08 -21.05 -3.17
CA ASN A 31 3.00 -21.22 -1.70
C ASN A 31 3.16 -19.93 -0.85
N THR A 32 3.46 -18.78 -1.46
CA THR A 32 3.78 -17.53 -0.73
C THR A 32 3.14 -16.31 -1.38
N PHE A 33 1.93 -15.96 -0.90
CA PHE A 33 1.15 -14.85 -1.42
C PHE A 33 0.64 -13.90 -0.32
N GLN A 34 1.04 -14.13 0.94
CA GLN A 34 0.48 -13.43 2.09
C GLN A 34 0.73 -11.91 2.04
N ASP A 35 1.87 -11.50 1.49
CA ASP A 35 2.25 -10.08 1.44
C ASP A 35 2.01 -9.46 0.06
N PHE A 36 1.72 -10.29 -0.96
CA PHE A 36 1.56 -9.86 -2.36
C PHE A 36 0.65 -8.64 -2.49
N HIS A 37 -0.53 -8.69 -1.85
CA HIS A 37 -1.51 -7.61 -1.94
C HIS A 37 -1.00 -6.28 -1.34
N LEU A 38 -0.13 -6.32 -0.33
CA LEU A 38 0.47 -5.13 0.28
C LEU A 38 1.53 -4.52 -0.65
N LEU A 39 2.41 -5.36 -1.21
CA LEU A 39 3.42 -4.92 -2.18
C LEU A 39 2.75 -4.38 -3.45
N PHE A 40 1.71 -5.06 -3.90
CA PHE A 40 0.90 -4.66 -5.04
C PHE A 40 0.25 -3.28 -4.82
N LEU A 41 -0.35 -3.04 -3.66
CA LEU A 41 -0.98 -1.74 -3.39
C LEU A 41 0.05 -0.62 -3.23
N VAL A 42 1.24 -0.87 -2.68
CA VAL A 42 2.30 0.15 -2.67
C VAL A 42 2.77 0.45 -4.11
N GLY A 43 3.01 -0.58 -4.92
CA GLY A 43 3.41 -0.40 -6.32
C GLY A 43 2.34 0.30 -7.17
N LEU A 44 1.06 -0.04 -6.98
CA LEU A 44 -0.06 0.58 -7.67
C LEU A 44 -0.13 2.10 -7.44
N SER A 45 0.17 2.57 -6.22
CA SER A 45 0.17 4.01 -5.90
C SER A 45 1.08 4.85 -6.80
N LYS A 46 2.12 4.23 -7.39
CA LYS A 46 2.99 4.87 -8.39
C LYS A 46 2.23 5.30 -9.63
N TYR A 47 1.37 4.43 -10.13
CA TYR A 47 0.60 4.68 -11.34
C TYR A 47 -0.61 5.57 -11.09
N LEU A 48 -1.03 5.68 -9.83
CA LEU A 48 -2.09 6.58 -9.38
C LEU A 48 -1.58 7.97 -8.98
N GLY A 49 -0.27 8.23 -9.05
CA GLY A 49 0.31 9.57 -8.88
C GLY A 49 0.67 9.97 -7.44
N PHE A 50 0.65 9.04 -6.47
CA PHE A 50 0.94 9.33 -5.06
C PHE A 50 1.92 8.34 -4.43
N TYR A 51 2.95 7.94 -5.16
CA TYR A 51 3.95 6.99 -4.66
C TYR A 51 4.67 7.51 -3.40
N PRO A 52 4.88 6.66 -2.36
CA PRO A 52 5.71 7.03 -1.21
C PRO A 52 7.12 7.49 -1.62
N ARG A 53 7.56 8.62 -1.08
CA ARG A 53 8.90 9.14 -1.36
C ARG A 53 9.96 8.28 -0.68
N ARG A 54 11.00 7.91 -1.43
CA ARG A 54 12.14 7.10 -0.95
C ARG A 54 13.18 7.94 -0.22
N ASN A 55 12.82 8.52 0.93
CA ASN A 55 13.71 9.33 1.77
C ASN A 55 13.89 8.78 3.21
N TYR A 56 13.59 7.49 3.42
CA TYR A 56 13.83 6.78 4.68
C TYR A 56 15.32 6.84 5.04
N SER A 57 15.61 7.07 6.32
CA SER A 57 16.99 7.17 6.80
C SER A 57 17.08 6.89 8.30
N ALA A 58 18.31 6.92 8.84
CA ALA A 58 18.51 6.82 10.28
C ALA A 58 17.83 7.97 11.06
N GLN A 59 17.58 9.11 10.41
CA GLN A 59 16.87 10.24 11.01
C GLN A 59 15.38 10.21 10.67
N ASN A 60 14.99 9.76 9.46
CA ASN A 60 13.61 9.76 8.98
C ASN A 60 13.02 8.35 9.06
N LYS A 61 12.46 8.00 10.22
CA LYS A 61 11.96 6.65 10.51
C LYS A 61 10.45 6.54 10.62
N ILE A 62 9.71 7.63 10.54
CA ILE A 62 8.24 7.67 10.60
C ILE A 62 7.76 7.99 9.19
N PHE A 63 6.67 7.40 8.73
CA PHE A 63 6.10 7.77 7.42
C PHE A 63 4.86 8.62 7.60
N ASP A 64 4.88 9.84 7.07
CA ASP A 64 3.70 10.71 7.06
C ASP A 64 2.73 10.23 5.97
N LEU A 65 1.54 9.76 6.38
CA LEU A 65 0.53 9.25 5.44
C LEU A 65 -0.21 10.38 4.73
N GLN A 66 -0.17 11.61 5.22
CA GLN A 66 -0.80 12.74 4.56
C GLN A 66 0.14 13.36 3.53
N GLU A 67 1.42 13.49 3.87
CA GLU A 67 2.40 14.12 3.00
C GLU A 67 3.17 13.13 2.10
N GLY A 68 3.13 11.83 2.40
CA GLY A 68 3.69 10.78 1.56
C GLY A 68 5.22 10.65 1.61
N TYR A 69 5.87 11.11 2.69
CA TYR A 69 7.32 10.98 2.87
C TYR A 69 7.72 10.64 4.30
N PHE A 70 8.95 10.14 4.46
CA PHE A 70 9.49 9.78 5.76
C PHE A 70 9.99 11.02 6.52
N ILE A 71 9.63 11.13 7.80
CA ILE A 71 9.93 12.25 8.69
C ILE A 71 10.67 11.79 9.95
N ARG A 72 11.33 12.76 10.60
CA ARG A 72 12.12 12.55 11.81
C ARG A 72 11.28 12.53 13.09
N GLU A 73 10.32 13.45 13.18
CA GLU A 73 9.49 13.65 14.37
C GLU A 73 8.04 13.37 14.03
N LYS A 74 7.25 12.93 15.03
CA LYS A 74 5.84 12.63 14.81
C LYS A 74 5.09 13.91 14.40
N PRO A 75 4.19 13.84 13.40
CA PRO A 75 3.36 14.97 13.04
C PRO A 75 2.29 15.18 14.12
N LEU A 76 1.60 16.32 14.09
CA LEU A 76 0.53 16.63 15.06
C LEU A 76 -0.75 15.82 14.81
N HIS A 77 -0.93 15.27 13.62
CA HIS A 77 -2.08 14.44 13.25
C HIS A 77 -1.79 12.95 13.44
N VAL A 78 -2.86 12.14 13.40
CA VAL A 78 -2.78 10.67 13.56
C VAL A 78 -2.38 9.92 12.29
N ASN A 79 -2.31 10.61 11.15
CA ASN A 79 -2.05 10.01 9.83
C ASN A 79 -0.56 9.70 9.63
N PHE A 80 0.00 8.73 10.33
CA PHE A 80 1.39 8.30 10.12
C PHE A 80 1.60 6.81 10.43
N LEU A 81 2.62 6.22 9.81
CA LEU A 81 3.16 4.92 10.24
C LEU A 81 4.30 5.14 11.23
N GLU A 82 4.20 4.47 12.37
CA GLU A 82 5.28 4.35 13.35
C GLU A 82 6.48 3.60 12.78
N ILE A 83 7.60 3.67 13.50
CA ILE A 83 8.92 3.17 13.09
C ILE A 83 8.88 1.76 12.49
N ASP A 84 8.20 0.83 13.15
CA ASP A 84 8.17 -0.58 12.72
C ASP A 84 7.46 -0.77 11.38
N MET A 85 6.31 -0.09 11.18
CA MET A 85 5.56 -0.18 9.91
C MET A 85 6.19 0.67 8.80
N ALA A 86 6.77 1.82 9.15
CA ALA A 86 7.52 2.65 8.22
C ALA A 86 8.78 1.93 7.70
N ALA A 87 9.48 1.18 8.55
CA ALA A 87 10.60 0.34 8.12
C ALA A 87 10.16 -0.75 7.13
N LYS A 88 8.97 -1.34 7.32
CA LYS A 88 8.40 -2.30 6.37
C LYS A 88 7.96 -1.65 5.07
N LEU A 89 7.39 -0.45 5.13
CA LEU A 89 7.14 0.34 3.92
C LEU A 89 8.44 0.55 3.15
N ASN A 90 9.53 0.92 3.84
CA ASN A 90 10.83 1.06 3.17
C ASN A 90 11.30 -0.25 2.52
N LYS A 91 11.17 -1.40 3.21
CA LYS A 91 11.47 -2.71 2.61
C LYS A 91 10.63 -2.97 1.36
N VAL A 92 9.33 -2.69 1.41
CA VAL A 92 8.43 -2.81 0.24
C VAL A 92 8.90 -1.90 -0.90
N LEU A 93 9.33 -0.67 -0.59
CA LEU A 93 9.85 0.25 -1.60
C LEU A 93 11.19 -0.21 -2.18
N GLU A 94 11.98 -0.97 -1.45
CA GLU A 94 13.27 -1.54 -1.91
C GLU A 94 13.10 -2.87 -2.65
N SER A 95 12.00 -3.60 -2.43
CA SER A 95 11.68 -4.84 -3.13
C SER A 95 11.61 -4.64 -4.65
N LYS A 96 12.13 -5.64 -5.38
CA LYS A 96 12.18 -5.65 -6.85
C LYS A 96 11.03 -6.44 -7.47
N ASP A 97 10.34 -7.24 -6.67
CA ASP A 97 9.25 -8.13 -7.07
C ASP A 97 8.12 -8.09 -6.03
N LEU A 98 7.01 -8.76 -6.34
CA LEU A 98 5.84 -8.88 -5.45
C LEU A 98 5.85 -10.18 -4.63
N THR A 99 6.92 -10.98 -4.68
CA THR A 99 7.02 -12.29 -4.01
C THR A 99 7.74 -12.21 -2.67
N THR A 100 8.35 -11.07 -2.34
CA THR A 100 9.09 -10.88 -1.08
C THR A 100 8.16 -10.96 0.13
N ASN A 101 8.46 -11.85 1.08
CA ASN A 101 7.82 -11.88 2.40
C ASN A 101 8.52 -10.89 3.35
N ILE A 102 7.78 -9.89 3.82
CA ILE A 102 8.25 -8.78 4.64
C ILE A 102 7.60 -8.81 6.04
N PHE A 103 6.37 -9.30 6.13
CA PHE A 103 5.56 -9.28 7.35
C PHE A 103 5.58 -10.64 8.02
N GLU A 104 5.87 -10.65 9.31
CA GLU A 104 6.12 -11.88 10.07
C GLU A 104 4.82 -12.59 10.44
N ASN A 105 3.74 -11.83 10.63
CA ASN A 105 2.47 -12.36 11.10
C ASN A 105 1.26 -11.53 10.63
N THR A 106 0.08 -12.08 10.85
CA THR A 106 -1.20 -11.48 10.42
C THR A 106 -1.48 -10.14 11.09
N LYS A 107 -1.05 -9.94 12.35
CA LYS A 107 -1.25 -8.67 13.05
C LYS A 107 -0.49 -7.54 12.36
N GLU A 108 0.74 -7.80 11.93
CA GLU A 108 1.55 -6.81 11.22
C GLU A 108 0.98 -6.48 9.84
N ARG A 109 0.52 -7.51 9.10
CA ARG A 109 -0.17 -7.30 7.81
C ARG A 109 -1.41 -6.43 7.97
N ASN A 110 -2.23 -6.71 8.99
CA ASN A 110 -3.46 -5.93 9.25
C ASN A 110 -3.12 -4.47 9.59
N LEU A 111 -2.15 -4.24 10.47
CA LEU A 111 -1.73 -2.89 10.85
C LEU A 111 -1.19 -2.10 9.65
N PHE A 112 -0.37 -2.74 8.82
CA PHE A 112 0.14 -2.11 7.61
C PHE A 112 -0.96 -1.83 6.59
N MET A 113 -1.90 -2.78 6.41
CA MET A 113 -3.04 -2.63 5.52
C MET A 113 -3.93 -1.47 5.95
N GLU A 114 -4.20 -1.28 7.24
CA GLU A 114 -4.97 -0.13 7.76
C GLU A 114 -4.28 1.20 7.43
N GLY A 115 -2.97 1.28 7.63
CA GLY A 115 -2.19 2.45 7.25
C GLY A 115 -2.20 2.71 5.74
N LEU A 116 -2.07 1.66 4.92
CA LEU A 116 -2.09 1.74 3.47
C LEU A 116 -3.47 2.17 2.94
N LEU A 117 -4.56 1.65 3.52
CA LEU A 117 -5.92 2.10 3.19
C LEU A 117 -6.13 3.57 3.57
N SER A 118 -5.57 4.01 4.68
CA SER A 118 -5.59 5.43 5.08
C SER A 118 -4.81 6.31 4.11
N PHE A 119 -3.64 5.85 3.66
CA PHE A 119 -2.85 6.51 2.62
C PHE A 119 -3.64 6.72 1.33
N TYR A 120 -4.30 5.66 0.84
CA TYR A 120 -5.15 5.72 -0.34
C TYR A 120 -6.34 6.68 -0.18
N ARG A 121 -6.98 6.71 1.00
CA ARG A 121 -8.10 7.63 1.27
C ARG A 121 -7.67 9.10 1.24
N LEU A 122 -6.47 9.40 1.72
CA LEU A 122 -5.94 10.76 1.73
C LEU A 122 -5.59 11.26 0.32
N HIS A 123 -5.18 10.35 -0.58
CA HIS A 123 -4.62 10.73 -1.88
C HIS A 123 -5.56 10.53 -3.08
N ILE A 124 -6.67 9.81 -2.90
CA ILE A 124 -7.66 9.61 -3.97
C ILE A 124 -8.93 10.39 -3.61
N PRO A 125 -9.23 11.52 -4.30
CA PRO A 125 -10.38 12.38 -3.97
C PRO A 125 -11.74 11.65 -3.97
N VAL A 126 -11.90 10.62 -4.79
CA VAL A 126 -13.13 9.79 -4.89
C VAL A 126 -13.27 8.80 -3.71
N PHE A 127 -12.24 8.63 -2.86
CA PHE A 127 -12.26 7.74 -1.70
C PHE A 127 -12.87 8.35 -0.42
N GLY A 128 -13.33 9.60 -0.45
CA GLY A 128 -13.78 10.38 0.72
C GLY A 128 -14.87 9.75 1.62
N GLU A 129 -15.55 8.68 1.18
CA GLU A 129 -16.43 7.89 2.03
C GLU A 129 -16.25 6.38 1.80
N ILE A 130 -15.33 5.75 2.52
CA ILE A 130 -15.48 4.33 2.85
C ILE A 130 -15.93 4.25 4.30
N LYS A 131 -17.23 4.02 4.51
CA LYS A 131 -17.76 3.42 5.73
C LYS A 131 -17.18 2.01 5.88
N SER A 132 -15.95 1.89 6.39
CA SER A 132 -15.33 0.61 6.74
C SER A 132 -15.60 0.21 8.19
N HIS A 133 -16.76 0.58 8.72
CA HIS A 133 -17.39 -0.13 9.82
C HIS A 133 -18.72 -0.69 9.28
N GLY A 134 -18.69 -1.93 8.80
CA GLY A 134 -19.91 -2.61 8.38
C GLY A 134 -19.77 -3.83 7.45
N VAL A 135 -18.63 -4.07 6.78
CA VAL A 135 -18.52 -5.20 5.84
C VAL A 135 -17.29 -6.06 6.14
N LEU A 136 -17.24 -6.58 7.35
CA LEU A 136 -16.29 -7.63 7.76
C LEU A 136 -17.02 -8.93 8.15
N HIS A 137 -18.25 -9.16 7.66
CA HIS A 137 -18.96 -10.39 8.02
C HIS A 137 -20.00 -10.91 7.01
N GLU A 138 -19.69 -10.99 5.70
CA GLU A 138 -20.68 -11.64 4.81
C GLU A 138 -20.18 -12.35 3.54
N VAL A 139 -18.90 -12.73 3.43
CA VAL A 139 -18.49 -13.53 2.23
C VAL A 139 -17.74 -14.82 2.57
N LEU A 140 -17.59 -15.19 3.84
CA LEU A 140 -17.09 -16.51 4.23
C LEU A 140 -17.74 -16.96 5.54
N GLY A 141 -18.84 -17.72 5.47
CA GLY A 141 -19.34 -18.58 6.56
C GLY A 141 -20.00 -17.89 7.75
#